data_AF-A0A1Q9NT45-F1
#
_entry.id   AF-A0A1Q9NT45-F1
#
_cell.length_a   1.000
_cell.length_b   1.000
_cell.length_c   1.000
_cell.angle_alpha   90.00
_cell.angle_beta   90.00
_cell.angle_gamma   90.00
#
_symmetry.space_group_name_H-M   'P 1'
#
loop_
_entity.id
_entity.type
_entity.pdbx_description
1 polymer ?
#
loop_
_entity_poly.entity_id
_entity_poly.type
_entity_poly.pdbx_seq_one_letter_code
_entity_poly.pdbx_strand_id
1 'polypeptide(L)' 'MRDPREATQLLDKNDEIVVYCSSKECVASQLAYHISIKNGYTNVRRYSGGIIDWEEAGFPLEGEMVY' A
#
# COMPACT_ATOMS: atom_id res chain seq x y z
N MET A 1 10.90 10.33 0.16
CA MET A 1 10.54 9.43 1.28
C MET A 1 11.63 8.37 1.38
N ARG A 2 12.49 8.46 2.39
CA ARG A 2 13.61 7.50 2.60
C ARG A 2 13.43 6.67 3.89
N ASP A 3 12.45 7.02 4.72
CA ASP A 3 12.13 6.33 5.97
C ASP A 3 10.61 6.12 6.10
N PRO A 4 10.11 4.88 6.31
CA PRO A 4 8.69 4.61 6.54
C PRO A 4 8.08 5.36 7.73
N ARG A 5 8.89 5.79 8.70
CA ARG A 5 8.44 6.57 9.87
C ARG A 5 7.98 7.98 9.49
N GLU A 6 8.52 8.55 8.41
CA GLU A 6 8.12 9.87 7.91
C GLU A 6 6.68 9.88 7.38
N ALA A 7 6.17 8.72 6.91
CA ALA A 7 4.81 8.62 6.39
C ALA A 7 3.77 9.03 7.45
N THR A 8 4.00 8.71 8.72
CA THR A 8 3.09 9.08 9.81
C THR A 8 3.08 10.58 10.15
N GLN A 9 4.05 11.34 9.64
CA GLN A 9 4.10 12.79 9.80
C GLN A 9 3.44 13.53 8.62
N LEU A 10 3.24 12.83 7.51
CA LEU A 10 2.71 13.40 6.26
C LEU A 10 1.23 13.04 6.01
N LEU A 11 0.69 12.04 6.71
CA LEU A 11 -0.65 11.53 6.51
C LEU A 11 -1.58 11.92 7.66
N ASP A 12 -2.74 12.46 7.30
CA ASP A 12 -3.83 12.69 8.23
C ASP A 12 -4.61 11.39 8.49
N LYS A 13 -5.29 11.32 9.64
CA LYS A 13 -6.05 10.12 10.03
C LYS A 13 -7.21 9.78 9.11
N ASN A 14 -7.68 10.75 8.33
CA ASN A 14 -8.83 10.60 7.44
C ASN A 14 -8.45 10.51 5.96
N ASP A 15 -7.16 10.59 5.63
CA ASP A 15 -6.69 10.43 4.25
C ASP A 15 -7.11 9.07 3.70
N GLU A 16 -7.43 9.03 2.40
CA GLU A 16 -7.59 7.77 1.70
C GLU A 16 -6.23 7.12 1.49
N ILE A 17 -6.03 5.97 2.13
CA ILE A 17 -4.77 5.23 2.10
C ILE A 17 -5.03 3.86 1.49
N VAL A 18 -4.42 3.58 0.34
CA VAL A 18 -4.42 2.24 -0.26
C VAL A 18 -3.05 1.61 -0.06
N VAL A 19 -3.00 0.48 0.65
CA VAL A 19 -1.78 -0.31 0.83
C VAL A 19 -1.81 -1.57 -0.04
N TYR A 20 -0.67 -1.91 -0.63
CA TYR A 20 -0.48 -3.10 -1.45
C TYR A 20 0.91 -3.71 -1.22
N CYS A 21 1.13 -4.94 -1.66
CA CYS A 21 2.44 -5.62 -1.67
C CYS A 21 2.65 -6.28 -3.05
N SER A 22 3.55 -7.24 -3.19
CA SER A 22 3.79 -7.96 -4.43
C SER A 22 2.55 -8.74 -4.90
N SER A 23 1.96 -9.53 -4.00
CA SER A 23 0.86 -10.45 -4.31
C SER A 23 0.02 -10.80 -3.07
N LYS A 24 -0.95 -11.70 -3.23
CA LYS A 24 -1.83 -12.20 -2.16
C LYS A 24 -1.05 -12.93 -1.05
N GLU A 25 0.04 -13.61 -1.40
CA GLU A 25 0.93 -14.36 -0.51
C GLU A 25 1.79 -13.45 0.36
N CYS A 26 2.00 -12.20 -0.07
CA CYS A 26 2.73 -11.23 0.75
C CYS A 26 1.86 -10.69 1.89
N VAL A 27 2.29 -10.97 3.12
CA VAL A 27 1.60 -10.54 4.36
C VAL A 27 1.85 -9.08 4.74
N ALA A 28 2.83 -8.41 4.13
CA ALA A 28 3.24 -7.06 4.54
C ALA A 28 2.09 -6.04 4.43
N SER A 29 1.33 -6.04 3.34
CA SER A 29 0.20 -5.12 3.16
C SER A 29 -0.96 -5.43 4.11
N GLN A 30 -1.13 -6.70 4.50
CA GLN A 30 -2.11 -7.08 5.51
C GLN A 30 -1.70 -6.53 6.88
N LEU A 31 -0.43 -6.69 7.28
CA LEU A 31 0.06 -6.15 8.54
C LEU A 31 -0.03 -4.62 8.57
N ALA A 32 0.38 -3.95 7.48
CA ALA A 32 0.29 -2.51 7.34
C ALA A 32 -1.16 -2.01 7.53
N TYR A 33 -2.13 -2.66 6.89
CA TYR A 33 -3.56 -2.34 7.06
C TYR A 33 -3.99 -2.39 8.54
N HIS A 34 -3.72 -3.50 9.24
CA HIS A 34 -4.14 -3.66 10.63
C HIS A 34 -3.44 -2.67 11.57
N ILE A 35 -2.14 -2.41 11.35
CA ILE A 35 -1.39 -1.42 12.11
C ILE A 35 -1.96 -0.02 11.89
N SER A 36 -2.31 0.36 10.66
CA SER A 36 -2.90 1.68 10.38
C SER A 36 -4.25 1.86 11.08
N ILE A 37 -5.16 0.88 10.97
CA ILE A 37 -6.45 0.93 11.69
C ILE A 37 -6.23 1.01 13.20
N LYS A 38 -5.32 0.21 13.76
CA LYS A 38 -4.99 0.25 15.20
C LYS A 38 -4.44 1.61 15.64
N ASN A 39 -3.76 2.33 14.76
CA ASN A 39 -3.25 3.68 15.00
C ASN A 39 -4.26 4.79 14.67
N GLY A 40 -5.53 4.47 14.43
CA GLY A 40 -6.62 5.44 14.30
C GLY A 40 -6.79 6.05 12.91
N TYR A 41 -6.18 5.47 11.87
CA TYR A 41 -6.51 5.84 10.49
C TYR A 41 -7.87 5.24 10.13
N THR A 42 -8.76 6.04 9.54
CA THR A 42 -10.18 5.71 9.38
C THR A 42 -10.55 5.30 7.95
N ASN A 43 -9.77 5.74 6.95
CA ASN A 43 -10.04 5.48 5.54
C ASN A 43 -8.88 4.71 4.87
N VAL A 44 -8.60 3.51 5.38
CA VAL A 44 -7.55 2.63 4.85
C VAL A 44 -8.20 1.49 4.07
N ARG A 45 -7.66 1.18 2.89
CA ARG A 45 -8.04 0.02 2.07
C ARG A 45 -6.79 -0.80 1.76
N ARG A 46 -6.97 -2.11 1.62
CA ARG A 46 -5.92 -3.00 1.14
C ARG A 46 -6.28 -3.50 -0.25
N TYR A 47 -5.37 -3.29 -1.21
CA TYR A 47 -5.42 -3.98 -2.49
C TYR A 47 -4.64 -5.29 -2.38
N SER A 48 -5.36 -6.40 -2.27
CA SER A 48 -4.78 -7.71 -1.96
C SER A 48 -4.09 -8.38 -3.13
N GLY A 49 -4.47 -8.04 -4.37
CA GLY A 49 -3.85 -8.55 -5.59
C GLY A 49 -2.38 -8.13 -5.73
N GLY A 50 -2.04 -6.95 -5.21
CA GLY A 50 -0.68 -6.44 -5.27
C GLY A 50 -0.27 -5.96 -6.65
N ILE A 51 1.02 -5.68 -6.83
CA ILE A 51 1.55 -5.18 -8.11
C ILE A 51 1.44 -6.22 -9.24
N ILE A 52 1.46 -7.52 -8.91
CA ILE A 52 1.33 -8.59 -9.89
C ILE A 52 -0.08 -8.59 -10.50
N ASP A 53 -1.14 -8.52 -9.68
CA ASP A 53 -2.52 -8.44 -10.17
C ASP A 53 -2.76 -7.17 -11.02
N TRP A 54 -2.09 -6.06 -10.65
CA TRP A 54 -2.15 -4.81 -11.40
C TRP A 54 -1.50 -4.93 -12.79
N GLU A 55 -0.32 -5.54 -12.85
CA GLU A 55 0.41 -5.82 -14.09
C GLU A 55 -0.37 -6.77 -15.00
N GLU A 56 -0.88 -7.88 -14.45
CA GLU A 56 -1.69 -8.87 -15.18
C GLU A 56 -2.99 -8.28 -15.76
N ALA A 57 -3.55 -7.25 -15.11
CA ALA A 57 -4.70 -6.50 -15.60
C ALA A 57 -4.36 -5.51 -16.74
N GLY A 58 -3.08 -5.35 -17.09
CA GLY A 58 -2.63 -4.46 -18.16
C GLY A 58 -2.65 -2.98 -17.78
N PHE A 59 -2.62 -2.66 -16.49
CA PHE A 59 -2.55 -1.28 -16.03
C PHE A 59 -1.12 -0.72 -16.10
N PRO A 60 -0.95 0.61 -16.22
CA PRO A 60 0.37 1.21 -16.38
C PRO A 60 1.24 1.00 -15.14
N LEU A 61 2.54 0.80 -15.39
CA LEU A 61 3.60 0.74 -14.39
C LEU A 61 4.61 1.85 -14.66
N GLU A 62 5.28 2.32 -13.61
CA GLU A 62 6.37 3.29 -13.69
C GLU A 62 7.58 2.77 -12.92
N GLY A 63 8.78 2.94 -13.47
CA GLY A 63 10.03 2.55 -12.81
C GLY A 63 11.16 2.30 -13.80
N GLU A 64 12.39 2.17 -13.29
CA GLU A 64 13.58 1.93 -14.11
C GLU A 64 13.59 0.53 -14.78
N MET A 65 12.80 -0.40 -14.24
CA MET A 65 12.73 -1.80 -14.67
C MET A 65 11.39 -2.14 -15.36
N VAL A 66 10.61 -1.14 -15.73
CA VAL A 66 9.39 -1.31 -16.53
C VAL A 66 9.77 -1.20 -18.01
N TYR A 67 9.44 -2.22 -18.80
CA TYR A 67 9.80 -2.33 -20.23
C TYR A 67 8.57 -2.33 -21.14
#